data_AF-A0A1M5Q396-F1
#
_entry.id   AF-A0A1M5Q396-F1
#
_cell.length_a   1.000
_cell.length_b   1.000
_cell.length_c   1.000
_cell.angle_alpha   90.00
_cell.angle_beta   90.00
_cell.angle_gamma   90.00
#
_symmetry.space_group_name_H-M   'P 1'
#
loop_
_entity.id
_entity.type
_entity.pdbx_description
1 polymer ?
#
loop_
_entity_poly.entity_id
_entity_poly.type
_entity_poly.pdbx_seq_one_letter_code
_entity_poly.pdbx_strand_id
1 'polypeptide(L)'
;MSNNAILLLGLSSVPNIQPNFLSSIVAEYLPNGGEISEFGGAKSKNHRGILPTAETAQFIIAGNNLEERTEFYDFFCNHSFLLQKGNIKLNSVPICEPKMSGLLFLDEKVESTF
;
A
#
# COMPACT_ATOMS: atom_id res chain seq x y z
N MET A 1 16.22 5.33 9.16
CA MET A 1 15.22 4.34 8.69
C MET A 1 15.43 4.12 7.20
N SER A 2 15.27 2.91 6.67
CA SER A 2 15.44 2.67 5.21
C SER A 2 14.35 3.40 4.42
N ASN A 3 14.64 3.83 3.18
CA ASN A 3 13.70 4.56 2.33
C ASN A 3 12.37 3.80 2.15
N ASN A 4 12.43 2.46 1.98
CA ASN A 4 11.25 1.61 1.86
C ASN A 4 10.36 1.67 3.11
N ALA A 5 10.95 1.75 4.31
CA ALA A 5 10.17 1.83 5.54
C ALA A 5 9.44 3.17 5.69
N ILE A 6 10.09 4.28 5.32
CA ILE A 6 9.44 5.60 5.32
C ILE A 6 8.26 5.59 4.36
N LEU A 7 8.44 5.03 3.16
CA LEU A 7 7.38 4.93 2.17
C LEU A 7 6.21 4.06 2.65
N LEU A 8 6.50 2.89 3.21
CA LEU A 8 5.47 2.01 3.75
C LEU A 8 4.67 2.66 4.88
N LEU A 9 5.36 3.35 5.80
CA LEU A 9 4.69 4.07 6.88
C LEU A 9 3.81 5.20 6.31
N GLY A 10 4.36 6.02 5.41
CA GLY A 10 3.62 7.11 4.77
C GLY A 10 2.40 6.63 4.01
N LEU A 11 2.52 5.58 3.19
CA LEU A 11 1.40 4.98 2.48
C LEU A 11 0.31 4.49 3.44
N SER A 12 0.69 3.77 4.51
CA SER A 12 -0.27 3.33 5.53
C SER A 12 -0.98 4.48 6.24
N SER A 13 -0.31 5.64 6.42
CA SER A 13 -0.87 6.80 7.12
C SER A 13 -1.76 7.68 6.25
N VAL A 14 -1.42 7.80 4.97
CA VAL A 14 -2.01 8.79 4.07
C VAL A 14 -3.54 8.76 4.04
N PRO A 15 -4.22 7.59 3.98
CA PRO A 15 -5.69 7.57 4.00
C PRO A 15 -6.33 8.24 5.22
N ASN A 16 -5.65 8.26 6.36
CA ASN A 16 -6.13 8.88 7.59
C ASN A 16 -5.90 10.41 7.61
N ILE A 17 -4.87 10.89 6.91
CA ILE A 17 -4.47 12.30 6.91
C ILE A 17 -5.09 13.04 5.72
N GLN A 18 -5.01 12.44 4.54
CA GLN A 18 -5.49 12.99 3.28
C GLN A 18 -6.21 11.88 2.47
N PRO A 19 -7.51 11.62 2.77
CA PRO A 19 -8.27 10.50 2.22
C PRO A 19 -8.34 10.43 0.68
N ASN A 20 -8.18 11.57 0.00
CA ASN A 20 -8.24 11.66 -1.46
C ASN A 20 -6.87 11.60 -2.15
N PHE A 21 -5.76 11.51 -1.42
CA PHE A 21 -4.41 11.68 -1.97
C PHE A 21 -4.09 10.75 -3.14
N LEU A 22 -4.26 9.43 -2.96
CA LEU A 22 -4.01 8.46 -4.02
C LEU A 22 -5.02 8.60 -5.16
N SER A 23 -6.27 8.92 -4.83
CA SER A 23 -7.32 9.15 -5.84
C SER A 23 -7.03 10.36 -6.71
N SER A 24 -6.52 11.47 -6.15
CA SER A 24 -6.14 12.65 -6.94
C SER A 24 -4.98 12.34 -7.88
N ILE A 25 -3.97 11.61 -7.41
CA ILE A 25 -2.84 11.21 -8.25
C ILE A 25 -3.33 10.35 -9.40
N VAL A 26 -4.12 9.30 -9.14
CA VAL A 26 -4.64 8.43 -10.22
C VAL A 26 -5.51 9.21 -11.20
N ALA A 27 -6.32 10.16 -10.73
CA ALA A 27 -7.16 10.99 -11.60
C ALA A 27 -6.35 11.90 -12.53
N GLU A 28 -5.13 12.30 -12.18
CA GLU A 28 -4.24 13.05 -13.08
C GLU A 28 -3.78 12.21 -14.27
N TYR A 29 -3.52 10.91 -14.07
CA TYR A 29 -3.09 9.99 -15.12
C TYR A 29 -4.26 9.35 -15.88
N LEU A 30 -5.42 9.21 -15.23
CA LEU A 30 -6.64 8.63 -15.80
C LEU A 30 -7.83 9.58 -15.62
N PRO A 31 -7.84 10.75 -16.29
CA PRO A 31 -8.85 11.80 -16.08
C PRO A 31 -10.27 11.36 -16.49
N ASN A 32 -10.37 10.38 -17.38
CA ASN A 32 -11.66 9.81 -17.83
C ASN A 32 -12.01 8.51 -17.10
N GLY A 33 -11.29 8.17 -16.04
CA GLY A 33 -11.37 6.88 -15.37
C GLY A 33 -10.58 5.78 -16.10
N GLY A 34 -10.61 4.58 -15.53
CA GLY A 34 -9.82 3.43 -15.94
C GLY A 34 -9.19 2.74 -14.73
N GLU A 35 -8.42 1.69 -14.98
CA GLU A 35 -7.66 0.97 -13.95
C GLU A 35 -6.19 0.89 -14.36
N ILE A 36 -5.30 1.00 -13.36
CA ILE A 36 -3.87 0.73 -13.50
C ILE A 36 -3.63 -0.54 -12.70
N SER A 37 -3.67 -1.70 -13.36
CA SER A 37 -3.62 -3.00 -12.67
C SER A 37 -2.37 -3.13 -11.80
N GLU A 38 -1.24 -2.63 -12.27
CA GLU A 38 0.05 -2.70 -11.57
C GLU A 38 0.10 -1.82 -10.32
N PHE A 39 -0.67 -0.74 -10.28
CA PHE A 39 -0.77 0.17 -9.13
C PHE A 39 -1.50 -0.48 -7.95
N GLY A 40 -2.33 -1.49 -8.22
CA GLY A 40 -3.21 -2.09 -7.22
C GLY A 40 -4.15 -1.04 -6.62
N GLY A 41 -4.16 -0.97 -5.29
CA GLY A 41 -5.10 -0.13 -4.56
C GLY A 41 -6.51 -0.71 -4.56
N ALA A 42 -7.28 -0.43 -3.51
CA ALA A 42 -8.63 -0.96 -3.40
C ALA A 42 -9.62 0.06 -2.81
N LYS A 43 -10.90 -0.14 -3.14
CA LYS A 43 -12.00 0.58 -2.51
C LYS A 43 -12.46 -0.18 -1.27
N SER A 44 -12.93 0.54 -0.26
CA SER A 44 -13.60 -0.07 0.89
C SER A 44 -15.07 0.35 0.96
N LYS A 45 -15.83 -0.22 1.91
CA LYS A 45 -17.23 0.13 2.12
C LYS A 45 -17.43 1.57 2.62
N ASN A 46 -16.50 2.07 3.43
CA ASN A 46 -16.65 3.35 4.14
C ASN A 46 -15.76 4.44 3.56
N HIS A 47 -14.50 4.11 3.23
CA HIS A 47 -13.56 5.05 2.63
C HIS A 47 -13.91 5.28 1.16
N ARG A 48 -14.06 6.54 0.76
CA ARG A 48 -14.50 6.93 -0.60
C ARG A 48 -13.36 7.13 -1.60
N GLY A 49 -12.11 7.10 -1.14
CA GLY A 49 -10.92 7.14 -1.99
C GLY A 49 -10.31 5.75 -2.19
N ILE A 50 -9.16 5.74 -2.86
CA ILE A 50 -8.30 4.56 -3.00
C ILE A 50 -7.53 4.35 -1.70
N LEU A 51 -7.59 3.14 -1.16
CA LEU A 51 -6.70 2.68 -0.10
C LEU A 51 -5.50 1.94 -0.71
N PRO A 52 -4.29 2.13 -0.20
CA PRO A 52 -3.12 1.43 -0.72
C PRO A 52 -3.18 -0.06 -0.39
N THR A 53 -2.65 -0.87 -1.31
CA THR A 53 -2.35 -2.29 -1.07
C THR A 53 -0.83 -2.49 -0.98
N ALA A 54 -0.36 -3.69 -0.67
CA ALA A 54 1.07 -3.97 -0.79
C ALA A 54 1.55 -3.93 -2.26
N GLU A 55 0.66 -4.19 -3.23
CA GLU A 55 0.94 -3.94 -4.67
C GLU A 55 1.18 -2.45 -4.95
N THR A 56 0.41 -1.54 -4.33
CA THR A 56 0.67 -0.09 -4.43
C THR A 56 2.07 0.27 -3.96
N ALA A 57 2.50 -0.29 -2.82
CA ALA A 57 3.87 -0.10 -2.34
C ALA A 57 4.92 -0.67 -3.31
N GLN A 58 4.69 -1.88 -3.81
CA GLN A 58 5.60 -2.52 -4.77
C GLN A 58 5.70 -1.73 -6.08
N PHE A 59 4.60 -1.20 -6.60
CA PHE A 59 4.58 -0.39 -7.80
C PHE A 59 5.37 0.90 -7.64
N ILE A 60 5.23 1.59 -6.51
CA ILE A 60 5.96 2.85 -6.28
C ILE A 60 7.46 2.61 -6.12
N ILE A 61 7.86 1.49 -5.51
CA ILE A 61 9.28 1.17 -5.27
C ILE A 61 9.96 0.60 -6.51
N ALA A 62 9.33 -0.37 -7.16
CA ALA A 62 9.98 -1.20 -8.19
C ALA A 62 9.40 -1.00 -9.60
N GLY A 63 8.31 -0.23 -9.74
CA GLY A 63 7.61 -0.04 -11.00
C GLY A 63 7.31 -1.37 -11.69
N ASN A 64 7.80 -1.50 -12.93
CA ASN A 64 7.64 -2.70 -13.76
C ASN A 64 8.91 -3.58 -13.83
N ASN A 65 9.96 -3.27 -13.06
CA ASN A 65 11.19 -4.08 -13.05
C ASN A 65 10.95 -5.38 -12.26
N LEU A 66 10.98 -6.53 -12.93
CA LEU A 66 10.68 -7.83 -12.31
C LEU A 66 11.67 -8.23 -11.20
N GLU A 67 12.95 -7.89 -11.35
CA GLU A 67 13.98 -8.19 -10.36
C GLU A 67 13.73 -7.38 -9.09
N GLU A 68 13.59 -6.05 -9.22
CA GLU A 68 13.29 -5.15 -8.10
C GLU A 68 11.95 -5.51 -7.43
N ARG A 69 10.94 -5.92 -8.21
CA ARG A 69 9.66 -6.37 -7.65
C ARG A 69 9.83 -7.63 -6.80
N THR A 70 10.67 -8.56 -7.24
CA THR A 70 10.94 -9.81 -6.51
C THR A 70 11.72 -9.53 -5.22
N GLU A 71 12.73 -8.66 -5.28
CA GLU A 71 13.47 -8.19 -4.11
C GLU A 71 12.56 -7.49 -3.10
N PHE A 72 11.68 -6.59 -3.58
CA PHE A 72 10.72 -5.92 -2.70
C PHE A 72 9.72 -6.90 -2.09
N TYR A 73 9.24 -7.89 -2.85
CA TYR A 73 8.33 -8.91 -2.34
C TYR A 73 8.95 -9.68 -1.16
N ASP A 74 10.20 -10.12 -1.32
CA ASP A 74 10.95 -10.82 -0.27
C ASP A 74 11.18 -9.92 0.94
N PHE A 75 11.66 -8.69 0.71
CA PHE A 75 11.81 -7.69 1.76
C PHE A 75 10.50 -7.48 2.52
N PHE A 76 9.40 -7.22 1.82
CA PHE A 76 8.11 -6.92 2.41
C PHE A 76 7.58 -8.11 3.22
N CYS A 77 7.64 -9.32 2.67
CA CYS A 77 7.09 -10.50 3.33
C CYS A 77 7.94 -11.01 4.49
N ASN A 78 9.26 -10.94 4.38
CA ASN A 78 10.17 -11.65 5.28
C ASN A 78 11.03 -10.72 6.14
N HIS A 79 11.32 -9.50 5.68
CA HIS A 79 12.33 -8.62 6.29
C HIS A 79 11.80 -7.25 6.74
N SER A 80 10.54 -6.93 6.45
CA SER A 80 9.94 -5.64 6.83
C SER A 80 9.77 -5.55 8.35
N PHE A 81 10.63 -4.77 9.00
CA PHE A 81 10.56 -4.56 10.44
C PHE A 81 9.22 -3.92 10.87
N LEU A 82 8.61 -3.08 10.03
CA LEU A 82 7.33 -2.44 10.33
C LEU A 82 6.19 -3.46 10.40
N LEU A 83 6.20 -4.47 9.53
CA LEU A 83 5.26 -5.59 9.59
C LEU A 83 5.55 -6.49 10.79
N GLN A 84 6.83 -6.84 11.02
CA GLN A 84 7.24 -7.69 12.14
C GLN A 84 6.91 -7.08 13.51
N LYS A 85 7.03 -5.75 13.64
CA LYS A 85 6.66 -5.00 14.85
C LYS A 85 5.17 -4.67 14.93
N GLY A 86 4.41 -4.93 13.85
CA GLY A 86 2.99 -4.64 13.76
C GLY A 86 2.66 -3.16 13.71
N ASN A 87 3.61 -2.29 13.30
CA ASN A 87 3.34 -0.87 13.11
C ASN A 87 2.45 -0.62 11.89
N ILE A 88 2.66 -1.42 10.84
CA ILE A 88 1.78 -1.52 9.69
C ILE A 88 1.27 -2.95 9.58
N LYS A 89 0.09 -3.11 9.00
CA LYS A 89 -0.58 -4.39 8.83
C LYS A 89 -1.09 -4.55 7.41
N LEU A 90 -1.26 -5.81 7.02
CA LEU A 90 -1.84 -6.20 5.75
C LEU A 90 -3.14 -6.96 6.01
N ASN A 91 -4.23 -6.57 5.35
CA ASN A 91 -5.46 -7.35 5.42
C ASN A 91 -5.26 -8.72 4.75
N SER A 92 -5.94 -9.72 5.29
CA SER A 92 -6.10 -11.00 4.59
C SER A 92 -6.92 -10.80 3.32
N VAL A 93 -6.53 -11.50 2.26
CA VAL A 93 -7.25 -11.52 0.99
C VAL A 93 -8.11 -12.79 0.88
N PRO A 94 -9.16 -12.79 0.03
CA PRO A 94 -9.89 -14.00 -0.33
C PRO A 94 -8.99 -15.14 -0.83
N ILE A 95 -9.52 -16.36 -0.76
CA ILE A 95 -8.86 -17.53 -1.33
C ILE A 95 -8.65 -17.31 -2.83
N CYS A 96 -7.49 -17.75 -3.34
CA CYS A 96 -7.05 -17.59 -4.73
C CYS A 96 -6.72 -16.15 -5.15
N GLU A 97 -6.61 -15.20 -4.21
CA GLU A 97 -6.05 -13.87 -4.50
C GLU A 97 -4.57 -13.76 -4.09
N PRO A 98 -3.76 -12.93 -4.79
CA PRO A 98 -2.38 -12.68 -4.40
C PRO A 98 -2.30 -12.02 -3.02
N LYS A 99 -1.40 -12.48 -2.15
CA LYS A 99 -1.18 -11.87 -0.82
C LYS A 99 -1.00 -10.34 -0.89
N MET A 100 -0.32 -9.84 -1.92
CA MET A 100 0.02 -8.42 -2.04
C MET A 100 -1.17 -7.52 -2.40
N SER A 101 -2.30 -8.08 -2.84
CA SER A 101 -3.53 -7.31 -3.07
C SER A 101 -4.22 -6.90 -1.75
N GLY A 102 -3.73 -7.38 -0.61
CA GLY A 102 -4.22 -6.99 0.71
C GLY A 102 -4.03 -5.49 0.97
N LEU A 103 -5.01 -4.89 1.65
CA LEU A 103 -4.92 -3.49 2.09
C LEU A 103 -3.76 -3.31 3.06
N LEU A 104 -2.94 -2.29 2.81
CA LEU A 104 -1.86 -1.86 3.68
C LEU A 104 -2.36 -0.70 4.56
N PHE A 105 -2.30 -0.86 5.87
CA PHE A 105 -2.82 0.13 6.81
C PHE A 105 -1.97 0.21 8.08
N LEU A 106 -2.18 1.28 8.84
CA LEU A 106 -1.50 1.53 10.11
C LEU A 106 -2.20 0.77 11.24
N ASP A 107 -1.43 0.27 12.21
CA ASP A 107 -2.03 -0.30 13.40
C ASP A 107 -2.61 0.79 14.31
N GLU A 108 -3.82 0.58 14.82
CA GLU A 108 -4.56 1.54 15.67
C GLU A 108 -3.73 2.00 16.88
N LYS A 109 -2.86 1.13 17.40
CA LYS A 109 -1.95 1.46 18.51
C LYS A 109 -0.95 2.56 18.16
N VAL A 110 -0.47 2.58 16.92
CA VAL A 110 0.49 3.60 16.46
C VAL A 110 -0.21 4.91 16.14
N GLU A 111 -1.47 4.87 15.67
CA GLU A 111 -2.26 6.09 15.43
C GLU A 111 -2.46 6.90 16.71
N SER A 112 -2.61 6.25 17.87
CA SER A 112 -2.78 6.93 19.17
C SER A 112 -1.53 7.63 19.73
N THR A 113 -0.39 7.59 19.02
CA THR A 113 0.87 8.23 19.43
C THR A 113 1.11 9.58 18.73
N PHE A 114 0.28 9.94 17.74
CA PHE A 114 0.30 11.22 17.04
C PHE A 114 -0.87 12.11 17.51
#